data_AF-A0A932WMZ3-F1
#
_entry.id   AF-A0A932WMZ3-F1
#
_cell.length_a   1.000
_cell.length_b   1.000
_cell.length_c   1.000
_cell.angle_alpha   90.00
_cell.angle_beta   90.00
_cell.angle_gamma   90.00
#
_symmetry.space_group_name_H-M   'P 1'
#
loop_
_entity.id
_entity.type
_entity.pdbx_description
1 polymer ?
#
loop_
_entity_poly.entity_id
_entity_poly.type
_entity_poly.pdbx_seq_one_letter_code
_entity_poly.pdbx_strand_id
1 'polypeptide(L)'
;MNDEAPADSVPGSPRPGGGNTFHQEVQHSPATARVPDPVGRGVFSTHAIVMQGAHEFLIDFIQSLAPPRRVVSRIVLPNTVVPLFVGALEDNLRKYAQVYGPPPRLAPQQQVSGAPPAPPPPIAEVYEQLKLPDDMLGGNYANTVVISHSQAEFCFDFICNFYPRSVVTSRVYLAAPHVSEVFDSLQRCLEQYRQKLIQSRSALPPQPEPQNPHADENHNGPAVPGPE
;
A
#
# COMPACT_ATOMS: atom_id res chain seq x y z
N MET A 1 10.37 2.46 -79.61
CA MET A 1 9.27 1.67 -79.05
C MET A 1 9.65 1.29 -77.63
N ASN A 2 8.71 1.54 -76.71
CA ASN A 2 8.82 1.49 -75.26
C ASN A 2 8.79 0.07 -74.70
N ASP A 3 9.24 -0.06 -73.45
CA ASP A 3 8.56 -0.70 -72.28
C ASP A 3 9.67 -1.21 -71.33
N GLU A 4 10.12 -0.44 -70.35
CA GLU A 4 9.50 -0.14 -69.05
C GLU A 4 9.12 -1.40 -68.24
N ALA A 5 9.93 -1.68 -67.20
CA ALA A 5 9.68 -2.65 -66.14
C ALA A 5 10.08 -2.00 -64.80
N PRO A 6 9.45 -2.40 -63.69
CA PRO A 6 8.76 -1.45 -62.81
C PRO A 6 9.64 -0.84 -61.72
N ALA A 7 9.23 0.36 -61.30
CA ALA A 7 9.61 0.94 -60.03
C ALA A 7 9.06 0.10 -58.88
N ASP A 8 9.89 -0.27 -57.90
CA ASP A 8 9.38 -0.51 -56.55
C ASP A 8 10.45 -0.32 -55.46
N SER A 9 10.10 0.59 -54.54
CA SER A 9 10.54 0.73 -53.15
C SER A 9 12.02 1.03 -52.84
N VAL A 10 12.30 2.33 -52.72
CA VAL A 10 13.39 2.86 -51.88
C VAL A 10 13.16 2.39 -50.43
N PRO A 11 14.15 1.81 -49.72
CA PRO A 11 14.00 1.49 -48.31
C PRO A 11 13.84 2.81 -47.54
N GLY A 12 12.69 2.95 -46.88
CA GLY A 12 12.30 4.18 -46.19
C GLY A 12 13.37 4.62 -45.19
N SER A 13 13.91 5.81 -45.42
CA SER A 13 14.70 6.55 -44.45
C SER A 13 13.90 6.73 -43.16
N PRO A 14 14.47 6.46 -41.97
CA PRO A 14 13.77 6.70 -40.71
C PRO A 14 13.52 8.20 -40.56
N ARG A 15 12.26 8.58 -40.36
CA ARG A 15 11.87 9.97 -40.09
C ARG A 15 12.46 10.41 -38.75
N PRO A 16 13.19 11.54 -38.67
CA PRO A 16 13.63 12.08 -37.39
C PRO A 16 12.51 12.95 -36.79
N GLY A 17 11.84 12.48 -35.74
CA GLY A 17 10.88 13.29 -34.99
C GLY A 17 9.93 12.49 -34.11
N GLY A 18 10.27 12.39 -32.82
CA GLY A 18 9.40 11.87 -31.76
C GLY A 18 10.22 11.21 -30.66
N GLY A 19 10.52 11.96 -29.59
CA GLY A 19 11.53 11.62 -28.57
C GLY A 19 11.45 10.18 -28.03
N ASN A 20 12.63 9.59 -27.81
CA ASN A 20 12.78 8.26 -27.23
C ASN A 20 12.31 8.29 -25.76
N THR A 21 11.03 8.02 -25.52
CA THR A 21 10.54 7.71 -24.18
C THR A 21 11.04 6.31 -23.81
N PHE A 22 11.97 6.22 -22.86
CA PHE A 22 12.50 4.95 -22.37
C PHE A 22 11.57 4.38 -21.29
N HIS A 23 10.99 3.20 -21.55
CA HIS A 23 10.18 2.46 -20.57
C HIS A 23 10.84 1.09 -20.32
N GLN A 24 11.32 0.86 -19.09
CA GLN A 24 11.90 -0.41 -18.66
C GLN A 24 11.42 -0.74 -17.25
N GLU A 25 10.91 -1.96 -17.06
CA GLU A 25 10.56 -2.47 -15.75
C GLU A 25 11.83 -2.95 -15.03
N VAL A 26 12.09 -2.43 -13.82
CA VAL A 26 13.25 -2.81 -13.02
C VAL A 26 12.78 -3.48 -11.73
N GLN A 27 13.31 -4.68 -11.48
CA GLN A 27 13.08 -5.42 -10.25
C GLN A 27 14.25 -5.21 -9.27
N HIS A 28 13.93 -4.89 -8.01
CA HIS A 28 14.92 -4.72 -6.95
C HIS A 28 14.66 -5.71 -5.80
N SER A 29 15.75 -6.18 -5.17
CA SER A 29 15.67 -6.99 -3.96
C SER A 29 15.74 -6.11 -2.71
N PRO A 30 14.85 -6.27 -1.72
CA PRO A 30 14.91 -5.51 -0.48
C PRO A 30 16.17 -5.84 0.35
N ALA A 31 16.76 -7.02 0.19
CA ALA A 31 17.98 -7.42 0.90
C ALA A 31 19.21 -6.57 0.52
N THR A 32 19.16 -5.86 -0.61
CA THR A 32 20.24 -4.97 -1.07
C THR A 32 19.96 -3.50 -0.79
N ALA A 33 18.90 -3.19 -0.03
CA ALA A 33 18.53 -1.82 0.28
C ALA A 33 19.64 -1.12 1.07
N ARG A 34 20.02 0.08 0.61
CA ARG A 34 20.98 0.91 1.32
C ARG A 34 20.29 1.56 2.53
N VAL A 35 20.99 1.59 3.66
CA VAL A 35 20.56 2.34 4.84
C VAL A 35 21.29 3.69 4.87
N PRO A 36 20.60 4.83 4.72
CA PRO A 36 21.21 6.15 4.89
C PRO A 36 21.64 6.39 6.34
N ASP A 37 22.75 7.10 6.57
CA ASP A 37 23.28 7.35 7.91
C ASP A 37 22.26 7.96 8.89
N PRO A 38 21.41 8.95 8.49
CA PRO A 38 20.40 9.50 9.40
C PRO A 38 19.33 8.47 9.81
N VAL A 39 19.05 7.49 8.95
CA VAL A 39 18.04 6.45 9.17
C VAL A 39 18.64 5.27 9.95
N GLY A 40 19.95 5.05 9.85
CA GLY A 40 20.62 3.86 10.40
C GLY A 40 20.44 3.68 11.91
N ARG A 41 20.31 4.77 12.67
CA ARG A 41 20.03 4.73 14.11
C ARG A 41 18.60 4.28 14.44
N GLY A 42 17.67 4.50 13.52
CA GLY A 42 16.24 4.29 13.70
C GLY A 42 15.64 5.14 14.83
N VAL A 43 14.36 4.90 15.09
CA VAL A 43 13.59 5.53 16.16
C VAL A 43 12.86 4.48 16.99
N PHE A 44 12.72 4.73 18.30
CA PHE A 44 11.98 3.85 19.20
C PHE A 44 10.53 4.31 19.33
N SER A 45 9.61 3.35 19.26
CA SER A 45 8.18 3.53 19.39
C SER A 45 7.60 2.61 20.46
N THR A 46 6.51 3.06 21.09
CA THR A 46 5.71 2.25 22.01
C THR A 46 4.36 1.89 21.40
N HIS A 47 3.77 2.73 20.55
CA HIS A 47 2.46 2.46 19.96
C HIS A 47 2.45 2.80 18.46
N ALA A 48 1.38 2.45 17.76
CA ALA A 48 1.12 2.92 16.42
C ALA A 48 -0.36 3.25 16.24
N ILE A 49 -0.66 4.33 15.51
CA ILE A 49 -2.00 4.65 15.02
C ILE A 49 -2.04 4.31 13.54
N VAL A 50 -3.01 3.49 13.14
CA VAL A 50 -3.22 3.09 11.76
C VAL A 50 -4.42 3.84 11.20
N MET A 51 -4.24 4.51 10.08
CA MET A 51 -5.30 5.24 9.38
C MET A 51 -5.41 4.74 7.94
N GLN A 52 -6.63 4.59 7.48
CA GLN A 52 -6.94 4.14 6.13
C GLN A 52 -7.37 5.33 5.27
N GLY A 53 -6.64 5.60 4.21
CA GLY A 53 -7.02 6.52 3.13
C GLY A 53 -7.69 5.81 1.96
N ALA A 54 -7.90 6.55 0.86
CA ALA A 54 -8.45 5.99 -0.38
C ALA A 54 -7.45 5.10 -1.12
N HIS A 55 -6.18 5.50 -1.16
CA HIS A 55 -5.10 4.81 -1.89
C HIS A 55 -3.95 4.33 -1.01
N GLU A 56 -3.86 4.87 0.20
CA GLU A 56 -2.71 4.70 1.08
C GLU A 56 -3.18 4.51 2.53
N PHE A 57 -2.41 3.74 3.29
CA PHE A 57 -2.49 3.67 4.74
C PHE A 57 -1.40 4.54 5.33
N LEU A 58 -1.75 5.22 6.41
CA LEU A 58 -0.80 5.94 7.25
C LEU A 58 -0.59 5.15 8.54
N ILE A 59 0.66 5.01 8.95
CA ILE A 59 1.03 4.40 10.23
C ILE A 59 1.89 5.39 10.99
N ASP A 60 1.32 5.96 12.03
CA ASP A 60 2.01 6.90 12.92
C ASP A 60 2.51 6.15 14.14
N PHE A 61 3.82 5.91 14.18
CA PHE A 61 4.52 5.35 15.34
C PHE A 61 4.71 6.44 16.40
N ILE A 62 4.35 6.11 17.64
CA ILE A 62 4.27 7.06 18.74
C ILE A 62 5.20 6.65 19.88
N GLN A 63 5.95 7.62 20.39
CA GLN A 63 6.67 7.50 21.63
C GLN A 63 5.86 8.13 22.76
N SER A 64 5.50 7.31 23.75
CA SER A 64 4.58 7.69 24.84
C SER A 64 5.22 7.75 26.24
N LEU A 65 6.56 7.76 26.34
CA LEU A 65 7.27 7.71 27.62
C LEU A 65 7.00 8.94 28.51
N ALA A 66 6.85 10.13 27.92
CA ALA A 66 6.52 11.35 28.63
C ALA A 66 5.65 12.28 27.77
N PRO A 67 4.70 13.03 28.36
CA PRO A 67 4.02 14.11 27.66
C PRO A 67 4.99 15.25 27.25
N PRO A 68 4.76 15.92 26.10
CA PRO A 68 3.76 15.58 25.10
C PRO A 68 4.19 14.33 24.33
N ARG A 69 3.23 13.40 24.16
CA ARG A 69 3.42 12.23 23.29
C ARG A 69 3.73 12.71 21.89
N ARG A 70 4.60 12.01 21.16
CA ARG A 70 5.09 12.47 19.85
C ARG A 70 5.02 11.36 18.82
N VAL A 71 4.65 11.72 17.60
CA VAL A 71 4.85 10.88 16.41
C VAL A 71 6.34 10.89 16.06
N VAL A 72 6.97 9.72 16.09
CA VAL A 72 8.42 9.53 15.86
C VAL A 72 8.73 8.94 14.49
N SER A 73 7.76 8.27 13.86
CA SER A 73 7.81 7.94 12.43
C SER A 73 6.39 7.94 11.87
N ARG A 74 6.17 8.58 10.73
CA ARG A 74 4.93 8.44 9.94
C ARG A 74 5.26 7.67 8.68
N ILE A 75 4.63 6.52 8.48
CA ILE A 75 4.84 5.69 7.29
C ILE A 75 3.63 5.81 6.37
N VAL A 76 3.88 5.98 5.07
CA VAL A 76 2.87 5.95 4.01
C VAL A 76 3.03 4.63 3.24
N LEU A 77 2.01 3.78 3.27
CA LEU A 77 1.99 2.50 2.57
C LEU A 77 0.89 2.47 1.51
N PRO A 78 1.15 2.05 0.27
CA PRO A 78 0.08 1.76 -0.68
C PRO A 78 -0.87 0.69 -0.14
N ASN A 79 -2.17 0.79 -0.45
CA ASN A 79 -3.17 -0.20 -0.04
C ASN A 79 -2.80 -1.64 -0.43
N THR A 80 -2.12 -1.82 -1.57
CA THR A 80 -1.66 -3.13 -2.06
C THR A 80 -0.54 -3.75 -1.21
N VAL A 81 0.20 -2.93 -0.46
CA VAL A 81 1.34 -3.36 0.35
C VAL A 81 0.90 -3.77 1.77
N VAL A 82 -0.19 -3.20 2.28
CA VAL A 82 -0.67 -3.45 3.65
C VAL A 82 -0.94 -4.94 3.93
N PRO A 83 -1.60 -5.73 3.05
CA PRO A 83 -1.77 -7.17 3.26
C PRO A 83 -0.43 -7.92 3.39
N LEU A 84 0.57 -7.51 2.61
CA LEU A 84 1.91 -8.11 2.65
C LEU A 84 2.60 -7.79 3.96
N PHE A 85 2.47 -6.54 4.45
CA PHE A 85 2.98 -6.16 5.76
C PHE A 85 2.32 -6.96 6.88
N VAL A 86 1.00 -7.06 6.89
CA VAL A 86 0.26 -7.83 7.91
C VAL A 86 0.71 -9.29 7.93
N GLY A 87 0.81 -9.94 6.76
CA GLY A 87 1.29 -11.32 6.66
C GLY A 87 2.74 -11.48 7.14
N ALA A 88 3.63 -10.55 6.75
CA ALA A 88 5.02 -10.57 7.21
C ALA A 88 5.13 -10.40 8.74
N LEU A 89 4.31 -9.54 9.34
CA LEU A 89 4.27 -9.34 10.78
C LEU A 89 3.71 -10.57 11.50
N GLU A 90 2.66 -11.19 10.98
CA GLU A 90 2.11 -12.44 11.51
C GLU A 90 3.16 -13.57 11.53
N ASP A 91 3.88 -13.75 10.42
CA ASP A 91 4.94 -14.76 10.34
C ASP A 91 6.09 -14.47 11.31
N ASN A 92 6.45 -13.21 11.48
CA ASN A 92 7.47 -12.80 12.45
C ASN A 92 7.02 -13.00 13.89
N LEU A 93 5.74 -12.77 14.20
CA LEU A 93 5.16 -13.07 15.51
C LEU A 93 5.18 -14.56 15.81
N ARG A 94 4.86 -15.39 14.82
CA ARG A 94 4.96 -16.86 14.96
C ARG A 94 6.39 -17.30 15.25
N LYS A 95 7.36 -16.77 14.50
CA LYS A 95 8.80 -17.05 14.71
C LYS A 95 9.28 -16.60 16.09
N TYR A 96 8.90 -15.39 16.49
CA TYR A 96 9.19 -14.88 17.84
C TYR A 96 8.63 -15.84 18.90
N ALA A 97 7.37 -16.26 18.76
CA ALA A 97 6.71 -17.12 19.73
C ALA A 97 7.36 -18.50 19.86
N GLN A 98 7.90 -19.03 18.76
CA GLN A 98 8.65 -20.30 18.76
C GLN A 98 9.98 -20.20 19.53
N VAL A 99 10.64 -19.05 19.48
CA VAL A 99 11.97 -18.86 20.09
C VAL A 99 11.87 -18.36 21.53
N TYR A 100 11.00 -17.39 21.80
CA TYR A 100 10.94 -16.67 23.08
C TYR A 100 9.66 -16.92 23.88
N GLY A 101 8.67 -17.63 23.31
CA GLY A 101 7.31 -17.67 23.83
C GLY A 101 6.46 -16.49 23.34
N PRO A 102 5.14 -16.48 23.60
CA PRO A 102 4.26 -15.42 23.13
C PRO A 102 4.73 -14.03 23.61
N PRO A 103 4.63 -12.97 22.78
CA PRO A 103 4.95 -11.62 23.22
C PRO A 103 4.15 -11.26 24.48
N PRO A 104 4.78 -10.61 25.48
CA PRO A 104 4.04 -10.09 26.62
C PRO A 104 2.92 -9.20 26.12
N ARG A 105 1.70 -9.35 26.65
CA ARG A 105 0.62 -8.38 26.39
C ARG A 105 0.53 -7.46 27.59
N LEU A 106 0.57 -6.15 27.36
CA LEU A 106 0.22 -5.22 28.41
C LEU A 106 -1.24 -5.43 28.78
N ALA A 107 -1.52 -5.53 30.09
CA ALA A 107 -2.89 -5.60 30.56
C ALA A 107 -3.64 -4.35 30.05
N PRO A 108 -4.87 -4.49 29.54
CA PRO A 108 -5.72 -3.33 29.30
C PRO A 108 -5.73 -2.51 30.59
N GLN A 109 -5.49 -1.19 30.51
CA GLN A 109 -5.70 -0.33 31.69
C GLN A 109 -7.07 -0.67 32.26
N GLN A 110 -7.09 -1.14 33.51
CA GLN A 110 -8.32 -1.59 34.15
C GLN A 110 -9.36 -0.49 33.98
N GLN A 111 -10.41 -0.78 33.20
CA GLN A 111 -11.63 -0.01 33.26
C GLN A 111 -12.04 0.03 34.73
N VAL A 112 -12.22 1.25 35.23
CA VAL A 112 -12.81 1.48 36.55
C VAL A 112 -14.02 0.55 36.69
N SER A 113 -13.94 -0.34 37.68
CA SER A 113 -14.82 -1.51 37.75
C SER A 113 -16.29 -1.08 37.78
N GLY A 114 -17.07 -1.52 36.78
CA GLY A 114 -18.52 -1.30 36.71
C GLY A 114 -19.02 -0.32 35.63
N ALA A 115 -18.14 0.41 34.95
CA ALA A 115 -18.54 1.22 33.81
C ALA A 115 -18.48 0.39 32.51
N PRO A 116 -19.51 0.44 31.64
CA PRO A 116 -19.41 -0.15 30.30
C PRO A 116 -18.21 0.45 29.55
N PRO A 117 -17.59 -0.32 28.63
CA PRO A 117 -16.43 0.15 27.90
C PRO A 117 -16.78 1.42 27.13
N ALA A 118 -16.13 2.53 27.49
CA ALA A 118 -16.28 3.77 26.74
C ALA A 118 -15.88 3.51 25.27
N PRO A 119 -16.64 4.03 24.29
CA PRO A 119 -16.25 3.94 22.90
C PRO A 119 -14.86 4.57 22.72
N PRO A 120 -14.01 4.01 21.82
CA PRO A 120 -12.70 4.58 21.57
C PRO A 120 -12.82 6.04 21.13
N PRO A 121 -11.95 6.94 21.62
CA PRO A 121 -12.03 8.35 21.31
C PRO A 121 -11.89 8.59 19.81
N PRO A 122 -12.52 9.65 19.26
CA PRO A 122 -12.30 10.06 17.89
C PRO A 122 -10.82 10.29 17.62
N ILE A 123 -10.37 9.92 16.42
CA ILE A 123 -8.95 10.03 16.07
C ILE A 123 -8.42 11.47 16.21
N ALA A 124 -9.25 12.48 15.92
CA ALA A 124 -8.89 13.88 16.06
C ALA A 124 -8.49 14.24 17.51
N GLU A 125 -9.24 13.77 18.50
CA GLU A 125 -8.95 13.98 19.93
C GLU A 125 -7.63 13.31 20.33
N VAL A 126 -7.32 12.15 19.74
CA VAL A 126 -6.02 11.50 19.93
C VAL A 126 -4.89 12.38 19.40
N TYR A 127 -5.06 12.99 18.22
CA TYR A 127 -4.04 13.88 17.63
C TYR A 127 -3.87 15.20 18.36
N GLU A 128 -4.90 15.74 19.00
CA GLU A 128 -4.77 16.95 19.85
C GLU A 128 -3.76 16.76 20.99
N GLN A 129 -3.57 15.53 21.44
CA GLN A 129 -2.63 15.16 22.49
C GLN A 129 -1.26 14.72 21.96
N LEU A 130 -1.09 14.68 20.62
CA LEU A 130 0.14 14.27 19.95
C LEU A 130 0.84 15.47 19.33
N LYS A 131 2.13 15.60 19.63
CA LYS A 131 3.01 16.46 18.85
C LYS A 131 3.40 15.74 17.56
N LEU A 132 3.02 16.31 16.42
CA LEU A 132 3.46 15.88 15.10
C LEU A 132 4.40 16.96 14.51
N PRO A 133 5.70 16.67 14.36
CA PRO A 133 6.65 17.60 13.74
C PRO A 133 6.30 17.90 12.26
N ASP A 134 6.55 19.14 11.82
CA ASP A 134 6.20 19.60 10.47
C ASP A 134 6.92 18.82 9.36
N ASP A 135 8.19 18.45 9.60
CA ASP A 135 9.01 17.64 8.70
C ASP A 135 8.48 16.21 8.52
N MET A 136 7.59 15.77 9.42
CA MET A 136 6.96 14.45 9.37
C MET A 136 5.54 14.47 8.80
N LEU A 137 4.97 15.64 8.50
CA LEU A 137 3.59 15.74 8.00
C LEU A 137 3.35 14.89 6.76
N GLY A 138 4.32 14.89 5.83
CA GLY A 138 4.28 14.12 4.58
C GLY A 138 4.63 12.64 4.73
N GLY A 139 5.26 12.25 5.85
CA GLY A 139 5.65 10.87 6.12
C GLY A 139 6.76 10.31 5.21
N ASN A 140 7.14 9.07 5.52
CA ASN A 140 8.09 8.28 4.74
C ASN A 140 7.32 7.24 3.93
N TYR A 141 7.38 7.34 2.61
CA TYR A 141 6.84 6.32 1.73
C TYR A 141 7.62 5.01 1.84
N ALA A 142 6.90 3.89 1.83
CA ALA A 142 7.48 2.57 1.69
C ALA A 142 6.54 1.65 0.90
N ASN A 143 7.14 0.80 0.07
CA ASN A 143 6.43 -0.24 -0.67
C ASN A 143 6.86 -1.66 -0.26
N THR A 144 7.76 -1.76 0.71
CA THR A 144 8.22 -3.01 1.28
C THR A 144 8.62 -2.79 2.73
N VAL A 145 8.51 -3.85 3.54
CA VAL A 145 8.95 -3.85 4.93
C VAL A 145 9.73 -5.13 5.20
N VAL A 146 10.89 -4.99 5.81
CA VAL A 146 11.66 -6.11 6.36
C VAL A 146 11.52 -6.06 7.88
N ILE A 147 11.19 -7.20 8.46
CA ILE A 147 10.94 -7.31 9.90
C ILE A 147 11.97 -8.26 10.50
N SER A 148 12.61 -7.82 11.57
CA SER A 148 13.44 -8.65 12.44
C SER A 148 13.06 -8.41 13.89
N HIS A 149 13.48 -9.28 14.80
CA HIS A 149 13.11 -9.17 16.21
C HIS A 149 14.17 -9.77 17.13
N SER A 150 14.29 -9.19 18.32
CA SER A 150 14.96 -9.76 19.48
C SER A 150 13.91 -10.13 20.53
N GLN A 151 14.33 -10.57 21.72
CA GLN A 151 13.39 -10.78 22.84
C GLN A 151 12.71 -9.47 23.30
N ALA A 152 13.36 -8.32 23.11
CA ALA A 152 12.88 -7.04 23.66
C ALA A 152 12.11 -6.18 22.64
N GLU A 153 12.37 -6.35 21.35
CA GLU A 153 11.91 -5.41 20.32
C GLU A 153 11.74 -6.06 18.94
N PHE A 154 10.86 -5.46 18.14
CA PHE A 154 10.70 -5.70 16.71
C PHE A 154 11.28 -4.51 15.95
N CYS A 155 12.13 -4.78 14.97
CA CYS A 155 12.68 -3.77 14.06
C CYS A 155 11.96 -3.86 12.72
N PHE A 156 11.40 -2.74 12.28
CA PHE A 156 10.75 -2.55 10.99
C PHE A 156 11.63 -1.66 10.12
N ASP A 157 12.20 -2.26 9.08
CA ASP A 157 12.87 -1.55 8.00
C ASP A 157 11.88 -1.28 6.89
N PHE A 158 11.36 -0.05 6.85
CA PHE A 158 10.50 0.41 5.78
C PHE A 158 11.35 0.82 4.58
N ILE A 159 11.12 0.16 3.45
CA ILE A 159 11.96 0.25 2.26
C ILE A 159 11.15 0.84 1.12
N CYS A 160 11.80 1.76 0.42
CA CYS A 160 11.38 2.25 -0.88
C CYS A 160 12.25 1.57 -1.95
N ASN A 161 11.62 0.67 -2.72
CA ASN A 161 12.27 -0.06 -3.82
C ASN A 161 12.16 0.72 -5.13
N PHE A 162 12.89 1.82 -5.27
CA PHE A 162 12.96 2.61 -6.51
C PHE A 162 14.32 2.45 -7.21
N TYR A 163 14.31 2.58 -8.53
CA TYR A 163 15.54 2.71 -9.32
C TYR A 163 16.28 4.02 -8.94
N PRO A 164 17.62 4.04 -8.88
CA PRO A 164 18.57 2.98 -9.22
C PRO A 164 18.83 1.96 -8.12
N ARG A 165 18.45 2.25 -6.87
CA ARG A 165 18.68 1.36 -5.73
C ARG A 165 17.62 1.55 -4.66
N SER A 166 17.19 0.43 -4.08
CA SER A 166 16.35 0.40 -2.89
C SER A 166 17.01 1.10 -1.71
N VAL A 167 16.20 1.78 -0.90
CA VAL A 167 16.66 2.54 0.28
C VAL A 167 15.72 2.31 1.45
N VAL A 168 16.28 2.11 2.65
CA VAL A 168 15.51 2.16 3.90
C VAL A 168 15.12 3.61 4.17
N THR A 169 13.84 3.93 4.07
CA THR A 169 13.31 5.28 4.26
C THR A 169 12.99 5.57 5.72
N SER A 170 12.66 4.55 6.50
CA SER A 170 12.51 4.66 7.95
C SER A 170 12.84 3.33 8.62
N ARG A 171 13.46 3.40 9.80
CA ARG A 171 13.74 2.26 10.66
C ARG A 171 13.08 2.51 12.01
N VAL A 172 12.15 1.64 12.38
CA VAL A 172 11.39 1.77 13.62
C VAL A 172 11.60 0.55 14.50
N TYR A 173 11.95 0.79 15.76
CA TYR A 173 12.02 -0.22 16.81
C TYR A 173 10.76 -0.12 17.67
N LEU A 174 9.99 -1.19 17.73
CA LEU A 174 8.79 -1.30 18.56
C LEU A 174 9.06 -2.27 19.70
N ALA A 175 8.80 -1.86 20.94
CA ALA A 175 8.96 -2.77 22.07
C ALA A 175 8.01 -3.98 21.95
N ALA A 176 8.54 -5.17 22.23
CA ALA A 176 7.83 -6.44 22.07
C ALA A 176 6.46 -6.49 22.79
N PRO A 177 6.25 -5.84 23.95
CA PRO A 177 4.93 -5.85 24.60
C PRO A 177 3.78 -5.22 23.79
N HIS A 178 4.09 -4.39 22.81
CA HIS A 178 3.10 -3.63 22.03
C HIS A 178 2.85 -4.20 20.63
N VAL A 179 3.68 -5.15 20.17
CA VAL A 179 3.62 -5.65 18.79
C VAL A 179 2.28 -6.33 18.46
N SER A 180 1.70 -7.07 19.41
CA SER A 180 0.43 -7.76 19.20
C SER A 180 -0.72 -6.77 19.05
N GLU A 181 -0.71 -5.66 19.78
CA GLU A 181 -1.75 -4.63 19.67
C GLU A 181 -1.68 -3.93 18.31
N VAL A 182 -0.45 -3.60 17.86
CA VAL A 182 -0.24 -3.01 16.53
C VAL A 182 -0.69 -3.97 15.43
N PHE A 183 -0.35 -5.25 15.55
CA PHE A 183 -0.81 -6.29 14.62
C PHE A 183 -2.35 -6.38 14.58
N ASP A 184 -2.98 -6.49 15.75
CA ASP A 184 -4.44 -6.59 15.87
C ASP A 184 -5.11 -5.34 15.27
N SER A 185 -4.52 -4.15 15.45
CA SER A 185 -5.03 -2.90 14.86
C SER A 185 -4.88 -2.88 13.33
N LEU A 186 -3.73 -3.28 12.79
CA LEU A 186 -3.51 -3.38 11.35
C LEU A 186 -4.49 -4.35 10.70
N GLN A 187 -4.70 -5.52 11.33
CA GLN A 187 -5.63 -6.54 10.84
C GLN A 187 -7.07 -6.01 10.80
N ARG A 188 -7.53 -5.33 11.86
CA ARG A 188 -8.88 -4.71 11.87
C ARG A 188 -9.04 -3.65 10.79
N CYS A 189 -8.06 -2.75 10.63
CA CYS A 189 -8.11 -1.72 9.60
C CYS A 189 -8.13 -2.32 8.18
N LEU A 190 -7.35 -3.38 7.94
CA LEU A 190 -7.32 -4.08 6.66
C LEU A 190 -8.66 -4.76 6.35
N GLU A 191 -9.29 -5.39 7.34
CA GLU A 191 -10.59 -6.03 7.16
C GLU A 191 -11.69 -5.00 6.85
N GLN A 192 -11.72 -3.88 7.59
CA GLN A 192 -12.63 -2.77 7.31
C GLN A 192 -12.44 -2.20 5.89
N TYR A 193 -11.19 -2.07 5.44
CA TYR A 193 -10.88 -1.64 4.08
C TYR A 193 -11.43 -2.60 3.03
N ARG A 194 -11.25 -3.92 3.21
CA ARG A 194 -11.78 -4.94 2.31
C ARG A 194 -13.31 -4.90 2.22
N GLN A 195 -14.00 -4.72 3.34
CA GLN A 195 -15.45 -4.61 3.37
C GLN A 195 -15.96 -3.40 2.58
N LYS A 196 -15.32 -2.23 2.74
CA LYS A 196 -15.64 -1.03 1.97
C LYS A 196 -15.43 -1.24 0.47
N LEU A 197 -14.35 -1.92 0.06
CA LEU A 197 -14.11 -2.25 -1.35
C LEU A 197 -15.24 -3.11 -1.93
N ILE A 198 -15.69 -4.14 -1.20
CA ILE A 198 -16.79 -5.00 -1.65
C ILE A 198 -18.09 -4.20 -1.79
N GLN A 199 -18.43 -3.38 -0.79
CA GLN A 199 -19.63 -2.54 -0.82
C GLN A 199 -19.60 -1.57 -2.00
N SER A 200 -18.46 -0.92 -2.26
CA SER A 200 -18.31 0.02 -3.37
C SER A 200 -18.44 -0.65 -4.74
N ARG A 201 -18.00 -1.91 -4.88
CA ARG A 201 -18.12 -2.67 -6.13
C ARG A 201 -19.54 -3.16 -6.40
N SER A 202 -20.28 -3.51 -5.34
CA SER A 202 -21.68 -3.96 -5.45
C SER A 202 -22.68 -2.82 -5.72
N ALA A 203 -22.26 -1.56 -5.56
CA ALA A 203 -23.11 -0.37 -5.78
C ALA A 203 -23.07 0.17 -7.23
N LEU A 204 -22.34 -0.46 -8.15
CA LEU A 204 -22.36 -0.09 -9.57
C LEU A 204 -23.69 -0.54 -10.20
N PRO A 205 -24.54 0.37 -10.73
CA PRO A 205 -25.75 -0.02 -11.43
C PRO A 205 -25.39 -0.84 -12.68
N PRO A 206 -26.23 -1.81 -13.10
CA PRO A 206 -26.01 -2.55 -14.34
C PRO A 206 -25.87 -1.54 -15.50
N GLN A 207 -24.75 -1.60 -16.22
CA GLN A 207 -24.59 -0.79 -17.41
C GLN A 207 -25.68 -1.19 -18.41
N PRO A 208 -26.42 -0.25 -19.01
CA PRO A 208 -27.35 -0.58 -20.07
C PRO A 208 -26.55 -1.24 -21.20
N GLU A 209 -26.97 -2.45 -21.59
CA GLU A 209 -26.37 -3.16 -22.72
C GLU A 209 -26.33 -2.22 -23.94
N PRO A 210 -25.21 -2.17 -24.70
CA PRO A 210 -25.17 -1.39 -25.92
C PRO A 210 -26.21 -1.96 -26.89
N GLN A 211 -27.33 -1.23 -27.08
CA GLN A 211 -28.30 -1.53 -28.12
C GLN A 211 -27.59 -1.49 -29.46
N ASN A 212 -27.48 -2.65 -30.10
CA ASN A 212 -26.85 -2.81 -31.40
C ASN A 212 -27.74 -2.11 -32.45
N PRO A 213 -27.33 -1.00 -33.11
CA PRO A 213 -28.24 -0.22 -33.96
C PRO A 213 -28.50 -0.82 -35.35
N HIS A 214 -28.04 -2.04 -35.65
CA HIS A 214 -28.08 -2.62 -37.00
C HIS A 214 -28.94 -3.88 -37.10
N ALA A 215 -30.17 -3.82 -36.57
CA ALA A 215 -31.14 -4.91 -36.69
C ALA A 215 -32.43 -4.50 -37.44
N ASP A 216 -32.36 -3.50 -38.33
CA ASP A 216 -33.49 -3.16 -39.21
C ASP A 216 -33.01 -2.60 -40.56
N GLU A 217 -32.46 -3.47 -41.41
CA GLU A 217 -32.51 -3.29 -42.87
C GLU A 217 -32.83 -4.65 -43.51
N ASN A 218 -34.09 -5.08 -43.38
CA ASN A 218 -34.64 -6.10 -44.25
C ASN A 218 -35.92 -5.55 -44.88
N HIS A 219 -35.75 -4.67 -45.87
CA HIS A 219 -36.82 -4.15 -46.72
C HIS A 219 -36.63 -4.64 -48.16
N ASN A 220 -37.35 -5.73 -48.47
CA ASN A 220 -38.15 -5.93 -49.68
C ASN A 220 -37.53 -5.48 -51.03
N GLY A 221 -36.88 -6.40 -51.75
CA GLY A 221 -36.59 -6.27 -53.19
C GLY A 221 -37.50 -7.19 -54.03
N PRO A 222 -38.00 -6.77 -55.21
CA PRO A 222 -38.94 -7.56 -55.99
C PRO A 222 -38.27 -8.76 -56.67
N ALA A 223 -39.04 -9.84 -56.81
CA ALA A 223 -38.64 -11.06 -57.50
C ALA A 223 -38.34 -10.79 -58.99
N VAL A 224 -37.16 -11.21 -59.45
CA VAL A 224 -36.79 -11.26 -60.86
C VAL A 224 -37.08 -12.67 -61.39
N PRO A 225 -37.86 -12.84 -62.48
CA PRO A 225 -38.04 -14.14 -63.12
C PRO A 225 -36.84 -14.44 -64.02
N GLY A 226 -36.27 -15.64 -63.91
CA GLY A 226 -35.18 -16.11 -64.77
C GLY A 226 -35.68 -16.55 -66.16
N PRO A 227 -34.85 -16.44 -67.23
CA PRO A 227 -35.16 -17.04 -68.51
C PRO A 227 -34.54 -18.45 -68.66
N GLU A 228 -35.35 -19.32 -69.27
CA GLU A 228 -35.11 -20.56 -70.06
C GLU A 228 -34.11 -21.62 -69.58
#